data_AF-A0A2D7PGW7-F1
#
_entry.id   AF-A0A2D7PGW7-F1
#
_cell.length_a   1.000
_cell.length_b   1.000
_cell.length_c   1.000
_cell.angle_alpha   90.00
_cell.angle_beta   90.00
_cell.angle_gamma   90.00
#
_symmetry.space_group_name_H-M   'P 1'
#
loop_
_entity.id
_entity.type
_entity.pdbx_description
1 polymer ?
#
loop_
_entity_poly.entity_id
_entity_poly.type
_entity_poly.pdbx_seq_one_letter_code
_entity_poly.pdbx_strand_id
1 'polypeptide(L)'
;MADKTYTITINETDEKILLDQTHDVQAWIDGAVTGKINSSWHTMRNTWTEKLMNDDTFTDPIPSVKADFVTLVTERSDYENYKTQSEKIEG
;
A
#
# COMPACT_ATOMS: atom_id res chain seq x y z
N MET A 1 -12.24 10.21 -2.99
CA MET A 1 -11.50 9.65 -1.83
C MET A 1 -11.06 10.80 -0.95
N ALA A 2 -11.01 10.62 0.37
CA ALA A 2 -10.51 11.65 1.28
C ALA A 2 -8.97 11.62 1.32
N ASP A 3 -8.35 12.80 1.26
CA ASP A 3 -6.91 12.93 1.40
C ASP A 3 -6.49 12.76 2.86
N LYS A 4 -5.29 12.21 3.08
CA LYS A 4 -4.69 12.06 4.41
C LYS A 4 -3.27 12.62 4.40
N THR A 5 -2.93 13.36 5.45
CA THR A 5 -1.59 13.91 5.64
C THR A 5 -0.90 13.18 6.80
N TYR A 6 0.37 12.82 6.58
CA TYR A 6 1.26 12.27 7.58
C TYR A 6 2.51 13.17 7.65
N THR A 7 2.96 13.49 8.86
CA THR A 7 4.11 14.39 9.08
C THR A 7 5.30 13.63 9.61
N ILE A 8 6.49 13.93 9.09
CA ILE A 8 7.77 13.41 9.57
C ILE A 8 8.61 14.61 10.02
N THR A 9 9.24 14.49 11.19
CA THR A 9 10.17 15.49 11.72
C THR A 9 11.57 14.90 11.71
N ILE A 10 12.51 15.60 11.07
CA ILE A 10 13.93 15.24 10.98
C ILE A 10 14.73 16.38 11.62
N ASN A 11 15.64 16.06 12.53
CA ASN A 11 16.53 17.06 13.14
C ASN A 11 17.76 17.31 12.25
N GLU A 12 18.51 18.38 12.53
CA GLU A 12 19.68 18.77 11.73
C GLU A 12 20.77 17.68 11.66
N THR A 13 20.92 16.87 12.71
CA THR A 13 21.92 15.78 12.72
C THR A 13 21.52 14.69 11.73
N ASP A 14 20.27 14.26 11.75
CA ASP A 14 19.75 13.23 10.86
C ASP A 14 19.67 13.72 9.41
N GLU A 15 19.34 14.99 9.19
CA GLU A 15 19.35 15.60 7.86
C GLU A 15 20.76 15.55 7.24
N LYS A 16 21.81 15.85 8.01
CA LYS A 16 23.21 15.75 7.54
C LYS A 16 23.59 14.31 7.19
N ILE A 17 23.15 13.33 7.98
CA ILE A 17 23.38 11.90 7.70
C ILE A 17 22.68 11.50 6.40
N LEU A 18 21.44 11.96 6.19
CA LEU A 18 20.72 11.69 4.94
C LEU A 18 21.41 12.34 3.75
N LEU A 19 21.83 13.60 3.86
CA LEU A 19 22.48 14.35 2.78
C LEU A 19 23.85 13.80 2.35
N ASP A 20 24.48 12.95 3.16
CA ASP A 20 25.67 12.17 2.75
C ASP A 20 25.33 11.13 1.67
N GLN A 21 24.08 10.64 1.64
CA GLN A 21 23.62 9.56 0.78
C GLN A 21 22.52 9.99 -0.22
N THR A 22 21.89 11.15 -0.03
CA THR A 22 20.88 11.73 -0.93
C THR A 22 21.14 13.20 -1.21
N HIS A 23 20.78 13.68 -2.40
CA HIS A 23 20.94 15.09 -2.77
C HIS A 23 19.80 16.00 -2.29
N ASP A 24 18.61 15.44 -2.07
CA ASP A 24 17.40 16.17 -1.66
C ASP A 24 16.56 15.25 -0.76
N VAL A 25 16.44 15.63 0.52
CA VAL A 25 15.72 14.83 1.53
C VAL A 25 14.23 14.78 1.25
N GLN A 26 13.63 15.90 0.84
CA GLN A 26 12.19 15.98 0.57
C GLN A 26 11.84 15.14 -0.67
N ALA A 27 12.58 15.31 -1.76
CA ALA A 27 12.36 14.54 -2.98
C ALA A 27 12.57 13.03 -2.74
N TRP A 28 13.54 12.66 -1.90
CA TRP A 28 13.75 11.27 -1.50
C TRP A 28 12.56 10.71 -0.71
N ILE A 29 12.04 11.44 0.29
CA ILE A 29 10.87 11.03 1.08
C ILE A 29 9.66 10.85 0.16
N ASP A 30 9.37 11.83 -0.68
CA ASP A 30 8.21 11.82 -1.59
C ASP A 30 8.30 10.66 -2.59
N GLY A 31 9.50 10.45 -3.14
CA GLY A 31 9.79 9.34 -4.04
C GLY A 31 9.66 7.98 -3.36
N ALA A 32 10.18 7.83 -2.14
CA ALA A 32 10.10 6.59 -1.37
C ALA A 32 8.66 6.22 -1.02
N VAL A 33 7.86 7.20 -0.55
CA VAL A 33 6.44 6.99 -0.23
C VAL A 33 5.64 6.67 -1.49
N THR A 34 5.83 7.42 -2.58
CA THR A 34 5.17 7.16 -3.87
C THR A 34 5.51 5.76 -4.39
N GLY A 35 6.79 5.38 -4.36
CA GLY A 35 7.27 4.07 -4.76
C GLY A 35 6.63 2.95 -3.94
N LYS A 36 6.54 3.11 -2.62
CA LYS A 36 5.90 2.13 -1.74
C LYS A 36 4.40 2.00 -2.01
N ILE A 37 3.69 3.09 -2.27
CA ILE A 37 2.27 3.07 -2.63
C ILE A 37 2.06 2.31 -3.95
N ASN A 38 2.88 2.56 -4.96
CA ASN A 38 2.79 1.89 -6.26
C ASN A 38 3.09 0.40 -6.15
N SER A 39 4.17 0.05 -5.44
CA SER A 39 4.52 -1.35 -5.19
C SER A 39 3.40 -2.08 -4.44
N SER A 40 2.88 -1.49 -3.36
CA SER A 40 1.78 -2.09 -2.58
C SER A 40 0.51 -2.27 -3.41
N TRP A 41 0.20 -1.31 -4.30
CA TRP A 41 -0.90 -1.43 -5.24
C TRP A 41 -0.73 -2.61 -6.20
N HIS A 42 0.46 -2.77 -6.80
CA HIS A 42 0.71 -3.89 -7.71
C HIS A 42 0.60 -5.24 -7.01
N THR A 43 1.17 -5.37 -5.82
CA THR A 43 1.04 -6.60 -5.01
C THR A 43 -0.42 -6.89 -4.69
N MET A 44 -1.17 -5.90 -4.16
CA MET A 44 -2.59 -6.07 -3.84
C MET A 44 -3.39 -6.50 -5.05
N ARG A 45 -3.22 -5.80 -6.19
CA ARG A 45 -3.95 -6.10 -7.43
C ARG A 45 -3.68 -7.51 -7.91
N ASN A 46 -2.42 -7.94 -7.95
CA ASN A 46 -2.07 -9.27 -8.46
C ASN A 46 -2.64 -10.37 -7.56
N THR A 47 -2.40 -10.29 -6.24
CA THR A 47 -2.87 -11.29 -5.28
C THR A 47 -4.39 -11.41 -5.30
N TRP A 48 -5.11 -10.30 -5.33
CA TRP A 48 -6.57 -10.34 -5.30
C TRP A 48 -7.20 -10.68 -6.65
N THR A 49 -6.57 -10.30 -7.77
CA THR A 49 -7.03 -10.76 -9.09
C THR A 49 -6.96 -12.28 -9.17
N GLU A 50 -5.85 -12.88 -8.73
CA GLU A 50 -5.71 -14.34 -8.70
C GLU A 50 -6.73 -15.01 -7.77
N LYS A 51 -6.94 -14.47 -6.56
CA LYS A 51 -7.96 -14.98 -5.63
C LYS A 51 -9.37 -14.91 -6.23
N LEU A 52 -9.74 -13.79 -6.84
CA LEU A 52 -11.05 -13.59 -7.45
C LEU A 52 -11.27 -14.50 -8.66
N MET A 53 -10.24 -14.71 -9.48
CA MET A 53 -10.32 -15.62 -10.63
C MET A 53 -10.46 -17.09 -10.24
N ASN A 54 -9.98 -17.45 -9.04
CA ASN A 54 -10.10 -18.80 -8.48
C ASN A 54 -11.31 -18.95 -7.54
N ASP A 55 -12.12 -17.90 -7.36
CA ASP A 55 -13.33 -17.92 -6.55
C ASP A 55 -14.52 -18.25 -7.45
N ASP A 56 -14.94 -19.52 -7.45
CA ASP A 56 -16.06 -20.00 -8.29
C ASP A 56 -17.39 -19.27 -8.03
N THR A 57 -17.51 -18.57 -6.89
CA THR A 57 -18.71 -17.80 -6.54
C THR A 57 -18.65 -16.37 -7.06
N PHE A 58 -17.47 -15.89 -7.46
CA PHE A 58 -17.28 -14.56 -8.01
C PHE A 58 -17.62 -14.53 -9.50
N THR A 59 -18.70 -13.85 -9.86
CA THR A 59 -19.20 -13.78 -11.25
C THR A 59 -19.13 -12.38 -11.86
N ASP A 60 -18.79 -11.38 -11.06
CA ASP A 60 -18.72 -9.99 -11.49
C ASP A 60 -17.43 -9.71 -12.27
N PRO A 61 -17.43 -8.71 -13.17
CA PRO A 61 -16.21 -8.28 -13.84
C PRO A 61 -15.23 -7.65 -12.85
N ILE A 62 -13.94 -7.97 -12.99
CA ILE A 62 -12.88 -7.37 -12.17
C ILE A 62 -12.70 -5.89 -12.57
N PRO A 63 -12.85 -4.92 -11.64
CA PRO A 63 -12.70 -3.50 -11.95
C PRO A 63 -11.28 -3.14 -12.40
N SER A 64 -11.17 -2.29 -13.43
CA SER A 64 -9.89 -1.73 -13.89
C SER A 64 -9.52 -0.43 -13.18
N VAL A 65 -10.50 0.28 -12.63
CA VAL A 65 -10.30 1.51 -11.87
C VAL A 65 -9.76 1.15 -10.48
N LYS A 66 -8.62 1.76 -10.10
CA LYS A 66 -7.93 1.48 -8.84
C LYS A 66 -8.83 1.63 -7.62
N ALA A 67 -9.61 2.71 -7.55
CA ALA A 67 -10.49 2.96 -6.42
C ALA A 67 -11.55 1.86 -6.29
N ASP A 68 -12.23 1.52 -7.38
CA ASP A 68 -13.30 0.52 -7.40
C ASP A 68 -12.76 -0.88 -7.06
N PHE A 69 -11.58 -1.25 -7.57
CA PHE A 69 -10.93 -2.51 -7.22
C PHE A 69 -10.57 -2.57 -5.72
N VAL A 70 -10.03 -1.49 -5.16
CA VAL A 70 -9.70 -1.43 -3.72
C VAL A 70 -10.98 -1.56 -2.89
N THR A 71 -12.05 -0.84 -3.24
CA THR A 71 -13.34 -0.95 -2.56
C THR A 71 -13.85 -2.40 -2.59
N LEU A 72 -13.94 -3.02 -3.78
CA LEU A 72 -14.35 -4.42 -3.95
C LEU A 72 -13.57 -5.34 -3.00
N VAL A 73 -12.24 -5.24 -2.99
CA VAL A 73 -11.40 -6.11 -2.17
C VAL A 73 -11.61 -5.84 -0.68
N THR A 74 -11.60 -4.58 -0.24
CA THR A 74 -11.65 -4.25 1.20
C THR A 74 -13.02 -4.45 1.84
N GLU A 75 -14.07 -4.56 1.03
CA GLU A 75 -15.44 -4.87 1.49
C GLU A 75 -15.70 -6.37 1.59
N ARG A 76 -14.84 -7.23 1.02
CA ARG A 76 -15.00 -8.68 1.15
C ARG A 76 -14.81 -9.13 2.59
N SER A 77 -15.58 -10.14 2.99
CA SER A 77 -15.54 -10.72 4.33
C SER A 77 -14.23 -11.46 4.67
N ASP A 78 -13.50 -11.91 3.65
CA ASP A 78 -12.22 -12.61 3.77
C ASP A 78 -11.00 -11.67 3.68
N TYR A 79 -11.22 -10.36 3.57
CA TYR A 79 -10.15 -9.39 3.53
C TYR A 79 -9.54 -9.16 4.91
N GLU A 80 -8.21 -9.25 4.97
CA GLU A 80 -7.43 -8.94 6.17
C GLU A 80 -6.31 -7.99 5.81
N ASN A 81 -6.16 -6.91 6.58
CA ASN A 81 -5.01 -6.03 6.45
C ASN A 81 -3.75 -6.70 7.04
N TYR A 82 -2.57 -6.15 6.72
CA TYR A 82 -1.29 -6.73 7.16
C TYR A 82 -1.18 -6.89 8.68
N LYS A 83 -1.76 -5.96 9.46
CA LYS A 83 -1.76 -6.04 10.93
C LYS A 83 -2.51 -7.28 11.40
N THR A 84 -3.73 -7.50 10.91
CA THR A 84 -4.53 -8.68 11.27
C THR A 84 -3.83 -9.98 10.87
N GLN A 85 -3.15 -9.99 9.71
CA GLN A 85 -2.38 -11.16 9.27
C GLN A 85 -1.16 -11.41 10.17
N SER A 86 -0.40 -10.39 10.55
CA SER A 86 0.79 -10.55 11.39
C SER A 86 0.46 -11.02 12.80
N GLU A 87 -0.63 -10.52 13.39
CA GLU A 87 -1.08 -10.92 14.73
C GLU A 87 -1.43 -12.41 14.83
N LYS A 88 -1.84 -13.06 13.73
CA LYS A 88 -2.14 -14.50 13.70
C LYS A 88 -0.92 -15.41 13.64
N ILE A 89 0.22 -14.89 13.20
CA ILE A 89 1.47 -15.66 13.07
C ILE A 89 2.25 -15.61 14.39
N GLU A 90 2.05 -14.55 15.19
CA GLU A 90 2.74 -14.32 16.45
C GLU A 90 2.04 -14.93 17.68
N GLY A 91 0.82 -15.46 17.53
CA GLY A 91 0.02 -16.10 18.60
C GLY A 91 -0.06 -17.61 18.44
#